data_AF-A0A7J4RKL7-F1
#
_entry.id   AF-A0A7J4RKL7-F1
#
_cell.length_a   1.000
_cell.length_b   1.000
_cell.length_c   1.000
_cell.angle_alpha   90.00
_cell.angle_beta   90.00
_cell.angle_gamma   90.00
#
_symmetry.space_group_name_H-M   'P 1'
#
loop_
_entity.id
_entity.type
_entity.pdbx_description
1 polymer ?
#
loop_
_entity_poly.entity_id
_entity_poly.type
_entity_poly.pdbx_seq_one_letter_code
_entity_poly.pdbx_strand_id
1 'polypeptide(L)'
;MARRLAVALVLLMVLQTTSASMGFEASSETADEVIEQEKNDEHSNPYEDEIIPWVDPSLVESTNGKTYQSRVTVITRSLQNLEFWQLENGALEEQAPPSPGEALVQQETTDGVIDHRTFWVSSDLVHKIPGVEGVIAVIDAQKSPQPYSIEPLGESPVMEPNTVKTGEIHGATEAWQSGYSGEGLIVAVADTGVDFAHPDLNGTQARVTFHDSPYKGWPLMLDHNSMYNWMVHGEAYPARSTWYADTSTIDADNNSDGLLDISGFNVSGINMSLSGEYHLGEHPDSTLRSRQGGDVPILVVDDMESGKYLTVYADLDRDGDFGDEVPMRPGEETSGLDTNGDGLWDVSGGLVYWVSDGILGVPYGNTYAARHGYSDRIAGPGNLTLFMLESGNHGTLCASAISAQGVVSDGKVLGMAPNATISAIGNHYSGGHSLDAWRFIAEGYDGHIDTPDQPHIGSFSFGYSSVDEAGADHYSLYLDWLTRFYNNNTSYAVAIGNGGHGFGTTKSPGASNGVFSVGAFSSRSSGTWGQIAPWSNRGPNALGRMDP
;
A
#
# COMPACT_ATOMS: atom_id res chain seq x y z
N MET A 1 -35.58 40.83 -13.13
CA MET A 1 -35.91 40.38 -11.76
C MET A 1 -35.56 38.88 -11.75
N ALA A 2 -34.31 38.47 -11.60
CA ALA A 2 -33.58 38.30 -10.34
C ALA A 2 -32.07 38.26 -10.63
N ARG A 3 -31.39 39.40 -10.46
CA ARG A 3 -29.92 39.52 -10.53
C ARG A 3 -29.40 40.52 -9.49
N ARG A 4 -30.09 40.62 -8.34
CA ARG A 4 -29.80 41.58 -7.26
C ARG A 4 -29.89 40.97 -5.84
N LEU A 5 -29.76 39.65 -5.70
CA LEU A 5 -29.86 38.98 -4.39
C LEU A 5 -28.61 38.20 -3.96
N ALA A 6 -27.53 38.19 -4.74
CA ALA A 6 -26.31 37.44 -4.41
C ALA A 6 -25.12 38.30 -3.95
N VAL A 7 -25.23 39.64 -3.96
CA VAL A 7 -24.11 40.54 -3.59
C VAL A 7 -24.24 41.12 -2.16
N ALA A 8 -25.37 40.91 -1.49
CA ALA A 8 -25.61 41.46 -0.14
C ALA A 8 -25.25 40.52 1.03
N LEU A 9 -24.93 39.24 0.76
CA LEU A 9 -24.64 38.25 1.80
C LEU A 9 -23.14 38.08 2.11
N VAL A 10 -22.25 38.61 1.26
CA VAL A 10 -20.79 38.53 1.46
C VAL A 10 -20.25 39.70 2.31
N LEU A 11 -21.07 40.71 2.62
CA LEU A 11 -20.66 41.91 3.37
C LEU A 11 -21.09 41.93 4.85
N LEU A 12 -21.66 40.84 5.37
CA LEU A 12 -22.22 40.77 6.73
C LEU A 12 -21.49 39.80 7.69
N MET A 13 -20.38 39.19 7.28
CA MET A 13 -19.60 38.26 8.13
C MET A 13 -18.21 38.80 8.54
N VAL A 14 -17.86 40.06 8.26
CA VAL A 14 -16.51 40.61 8.53
C VAL A 14 -16.44 41.55 9.74
N LEU A 15 -17.52 41.81 10.48
CA LEU A 15 -17.47 42.79 11.58
C LEU A 15 -18.31 42.39 12.80
N GLN A 16 -17.92 41.36 13.55
CA GLN A 16 -18.27 41.25 14.99
C GLN A 16 -17.21 40.46 15.78
N THR A 17 -16.09 41.11 16.10
CA THR A 17 -15.38 40.88 17.37
C THR A 17 -15.73 42.05 18.29
N THR A 18 -16.36 41.78 19.43
CA THR A 18 -16.10 42.42 20.75
C THR A 18 -17.16 42.01 21.77
N SER A 19 -16.61 41.54 22.88
CA SER A 19 -17.12 41.37 24.24
C SER A 19 -18.28 42.27 24.67
N ALA A 20 -19.31 41.65 25.23
CA ALA A 20 -20.29 42.30 26.10
C ALA A 20 -20.26 41.64 27.48
N SER A 21 -19.61 42.30 28.44
CA SER A 21 -19.79 42.07 29.86
C SER A 21 -21.02 42.88 30.33
N MET A 22 -21.97 42.21 30.96
CA MET A 22 -23.05 42.88 31.72
C MET A 22 -22.80 42.65 33.21
N GLY A 23 -22.64 43.76 33.93
CA GLY A 23 -22.42 43.79 35.37
C GLY A 23 -23.71 43.58 36.17
N PHE A 24 -23.51 43.11 37.39
CA PHE A 24 -24.47 43.18 38.48
C PHE A 24 -23.75 43.76 39.72
N GLU A 25 -24.44 44.62 40.46
CA GLU A 25 -23.90 45.56 41.45
C GLU A 25 -23.46 44.96 42.80
N ALA A 26 -22.42 45.60 43.34
CA ALA A 26 -22.16 45.99 44.74
C ALA A 26 -22.04 44.94 45.87
N SER A 27 -20.81 44.80 46.38
CA SER A 27 -20.52 45.15 47.78
C SER A 27 -19.02 45.46 47.97
N SER A 28 -18.75 46.47 48.78
CA SER A 28 -17.45 47.04 49.13
C SER A 28 -16.68 46.16 50.12
N GLU A 29 -15.36 46.06 49.98
CA GLU A 29 -14.40 46.47 51.02
C GLU A 29 -12.93 46.24 50.60
N THR A 30 -12.14 47.30 50.83
CA THR A 30 -10.69 47.37 51.12
C THR A 30 -9.66 46.92 50.07
N ALA A 31 -8.95 47.92 49.54
CA ALA A 31 -7.60 47.82 49.02
C ALA A 31 -6.57 48.26 50.10
N ASP A 32 -5.32 47.83 49.89
CA ASP A 32 -4.05 48.18 50.57
C ASP A 32 -3.81 47.42 51.90
N GLU A 33 -2.71 46.70 52.15
CA GLU A 33 -1.32 46.66 51.63
C GLU A 33 -0.85 45.17 51.66
N VAL A 34 0.14 44.70 50.88
CA VAL A 34 1.54 44.55 51.32
C VAL A 34 2.37 43.94 50.17
N ILE A 35 3.36 44.71 49.70
CA ILE A 35 4.80 44.40 49.48
C ILE A 35 5.20 43.13 48.68
N GLU A 36 5.98 43.41 47.61
CA GLU A 36 7.09 42.67 46.99
C GLU A 36 7.03 41.14 46.95
N GLN A 37 6.81 40.58 45.75
CA GLN A 37 7.65 39.49 45.28
C GLN A 37 7.75 39.48 43.75
N GLU A 38 8.96 39.17 43.31
CA GLU A 38 9.58 39.31 42.00
C GLU A 38 8.73 38.87 40.79
N LYS A 39 8.76 39.71 39.74
CA LYS A 39 8.58 39.25 38.37
C LYS A 39 9.74 38.33 38.01
N ASN A 40 9.50 37.02 38.05
CA ASN A 40 10.22 35.99 37.32
C ASN A 40 9.29 34.78 37.18
N ASP A 41 8.19 34.95 36.44
CA ASP A 41 7.51 33.78 35.85
C ASP A 41 8.11 33.58 34.46
N GLU A 42 9.12 32.71 34.41
CA GLU A 42 9.40 31.91 33.22
C GLU A 42 8.08 31.27 32.79
N HIS A 43 7.49 31.76 31.70
CA HIS A 43 6.59 30.92 30.93
C HIS A 43 7.43 29.81 30.32
N SER A 44 7.59 28.72 31.05
CA SER A 44 8.00 27.44 30.50
C SER A 44 7.04 27.12 29.35
N ASN A 45 7.63 26.94 28.17
CA ASN A 45 6.91 26.50 26.99
C ASN A 45 6.34 25.09 27.31
N PRO A 46 5.02 24.82 27.21
CA PRO A 46 4.44 23.52 27.55
C PRO A 46 4.87 22.34 26.66
N TYR A 47 5.89 22.53 25.81
CA TYR A 47 6.38 21.58 24.82
C TYR A 47 7.78 21.04 25.14
N GLU A 48 8.34 21.36 26.30
CA GLU A 48 9.58 20.75 26.82
C GLU A 48 9.31 19.58 27.78
N ASP A 49 8.13 18.96 27.73
CA ASP A 49 7.97 17.64 28.33
C ASP A 49 8.82 16.66 27.50
N GLU A 50 9.84 16.10 28.13
CA GLU A 50 10.72 15.07 27.60
C GLU A 50 9.84 13.95 27.02
N ILE A 51 9.72 13.87 25.69
CA ILE A 51 8.95 12.82 25.02
C ILE A 51 9.66 11.51 25.36
N ILE A 52 9.06 10.72 26.24
CA ILE A 52 9.53 9.36 26.53
C ILE A 52 9.13 8.50 25.32
N PRO A 53 10.09 8.01 24.51
CA PRO A 53 9.72 7.26 23.33
C PRO A 53 9.09 5.92 23.73
N TRP A 54 8.07 5.51 22.99
CA TRP A 54 7.41 4.23 23.21
C TRP A 54 8.26 3.09 22.64
N VAL A 55 8.34 1.96 23.34
CA VAL A 55 9.06 0.77 22.86
C VAL A 55 8.14 -0.42 22.93
N ASP A 56 8.05 -1.18 21.84
CA ASP A 56 7.27 -2.42 21.80
C ASP A 56 7.77 -3.39 22.88
N PRO A 57 6.92 -3.82 23.82
CA PRO A 57 7.33 -4.72 24.90
C PRO A 57 7.96 -6.03 24.41
N SER A 58 7.61 -6.51 23.21
CA SER A 58 8.18 -7.73 22.64
C SER A 58 9.66 -7.60 22.29
N LEU A 59 10.16 -6.39 22.07
CA LEU A 59 11.58 -6.12 21.87
C LEU A 59 12.40 -6.18 23.18
N VAL A 60 11.72 -6.17 24.33
CA VAL A 60 12.32 -6.08 25.66
C VAL A 60 12.38 -7.46 26.35
N GLU A 61 11.89 -8.53 25.71
CA GLU A 61 11.92 -9.87 26.30
C GLU A 61 13.37 -10.36 26.54
N SER A 62 13.59 -10.86 27.76
CA SER A 62 14.89 -11.28 28.29
C SER A 62 15.58 -12.28 27.37
N THR A 63 16.59 -11.82 26.64
CA THR A 63 17.54 -12.70 25.98
C THR A 63 18.31 -13.41 27.09
N ASN A 64 18.32 -14.75 27.11
CA ASN A 64 19.09 -15.55 28.08
C ASN A 64 20.61 -15.42 27.83
N GLY A 65 21.13 -14.20 27.78
CA GLY A 65 22.51 -13.84 27.43
C GLY A 65 22.88 -14.11 25.95
N LYS A 66 21.89 -14.19 25.04
CA LYS A 66 22.13 -14.45 23.61
C LYS A 66 21.83 -13.20 22.78
N THR A 67 22.85 -12.69 22.09
CA THR A 67 22.69 -11.64 21.08
C THR A 67 22.10 -12.24 19.80
N TYR A 68 21.09 -11.60 19.22
CA TYR A 68 20.54 -11.91 17.90
C TYR A 68 20.27 -10.62 17.12
N GLN A 69 19.86 -10.75 15.86
CA GLN A 69 19.42 -9.62 15.04
C GLN A 69 17.91 -9.45 15.20
N SER A 70 17.48 -8.26 15.57
CA SER A 70 16.09 -7.83 15.65
C SER A 70 15.79 -6.92 14.48
N ARG A 71 14.63 -7.08 13.84
CA ARG A 71 14.15 -6.11 12.85
C ARG A 71 13.26 -5.11 13.56
N VAL A 72 13.60 -3.83 13.48
CA VAL A 72 12.84 -2.76 14.14
C VAL A 72 12.35 -1.74 13.13
N THR A 73 11.21 -1.12 13.41
CA THR A 73 10.77 0.10 12.75
C THR A 73 10.80 1.23 13.77
N VAL A 74 11.59 2.26 13.49
CA VAL A 74 11.73 3.44 14.35
C VAL A 74 10.92 4.58 13.74
N ILE A 75 9.92 5.09 14.47
CA ILE A 75 9.25 6.34 14.12
C ILE A 75 10.03 7.48 14.78
N THR A 76 10.43 8.48 14.02
CA THR A 76 11.30 9.58 14.49
C THR A 76 10.95 10.90 13.80
N ARG A 77 11.29 12.03 14.43
CA ARG A 77 11.30 13.36 13.79
C ARG A 77 12.61 13.68 13.09
N SER A 78 13.62 12.83 13.29
CA SER A 78 14.93 12.98 12.68
C SER A 78 15.50 11.64 12.26
N LEU A 79 15.50 11.40 10.94
CA LEU A 79 16.21 10.27 10.35
C LEU A 79 17.73 10.50 10.40
N GLN A 80 18.18 11.76 10.38
CA GLN A 80 19.60 12.10 10.47
C GLN A 80 20.20 11.70 11.82
N ASN A 81 19.56 12.04 12.94
CA ASN A 81 20.02 11.62 14.27
C ASN A 81 20.04 10.10 14.42
N LEU A 82 19.03 9.41 13.87
CA LEU A 82 18.99 7.95 13.83
C LEU A 82 20.15 7.39 13.02
N GLU A 83 20.45 7.96 11.86
CA GLU A 83 21.56 7.56 11.02
C GLU A 83 22.92 7.76 11.69
N PHE A 84 23.15 8.91 12.34
CA PHE A 84 24.36 9.15 13.12
C PHE A 84 24.53 8.11 14.22
N TRP A 85 23.46 7.78 14.96
CA TRP A 85 23.50 6.74 15.96
C TRP A 85 23.80 5.35 15.35
N GLN A 86 23.20 5.04 14.19
CA GLN A 86 23.46 3.78 13.47
C GLN A 86 24.94 3.67 13.05
N LEU A 87 25.53 4.76 12.54
CA LEU A 87 26.95 4.83 12.19
C LEU A 87 27.86 4.60 13.40
N GLU A 88 27.60 5.28 14.52
CA GLU A 88 28.41 5.17 15.74
C GLU A 88 28.35 3.77 16.37
N ASN A 89 27.25 3.06 16.19
CA ASN A 89 27.02 1.75 16.79
C ASN A 89 27.18 0.58 15.80
N GLY A 90 27.54 0.84 14.54
CA GLY A 90 27.65 -0.20 13.50
C GLY A 90 26.32 -0.90 13.22
N ALA A 91 25.22 -0.15 13.25
CA ALA A 91 23.84 -0.61 13.07
C ALA A 91 23.19 -0.09 11.78
N LEU A 92 24.00 0.39 10.82
CA LEU A 92 23.54 0.60 9.46
C LEU A 92 23.44 -0.76 8.75
N GLU A 93 22.33 -0.96 8.07
CA GLU A 93 22.14 -2.13 7.23
C GLU A 93 22.96 -1.99 5.94
N GLU A 94 23.64 -3.07 5.53
CA GLU A 94 24.49 -3.05 4.35
C GLU A 94 23.66 -3.29 3.08
N GLN A 95 23.71 -2.33 2.15
CA GLN A 95 23.15 -2.47 0.82
C GLN A 95 24.15 -3.17 -0.10
N ALA A 96 23.70 -4.17 -0.87
CA ALA A 96 24.52 -4.86 -1.85
C ALA A 96 25.03 -3.89 -2.93
N PRO A 97 26.26 -4.07 -3.46
CA PRO A 97 26.76 -3.24 -4.56
C PRO A 97 25.90 -3.40 -5.84
N PRO A 98 26.02 -2.48 -6.81
CA PRO A 98 25.31 -2.63 -8.09
C PRO A 98 25.88 -3.82 -8.89
N SER A 99 24.97 -4.61 -9.47
CA SER A 99 25.31 -5.66 -10.45
C SER A 99 25.64 -5.03 -11.82
N PRO A 100 26.17 -5.79 -12.80
CA PRO A 100 26.38 -5.27 -14.16
C PRO A 100 25.09 -4.69 -14.76
N GLY A 101 25.16 -3.45 -15.23
CA GLY A 101 23.99 -2.73 -15.78
C GLY A 101 23.15 -2.02 -14.72
N GLU A 102 23.49 -2.11 -13.43
CA GLU A 102 22.83 -1.35 -12.36
C GLU A 102 23.64 -0.12 -11.92
N ALA A 103 22.95 0.85 -11.34
CA ALA A 103 23.54 2.00 -10.67
C ALA A 103 22.89 2.23 -9.29
N LEU A 104 23.68 2.76 -8.36
CA LEU A 104 23.20 3.24 -7.07
C LEU A 104 23.26 4.77 -7.04
N VAL A 105 22.12 5.41 -6.79
CA VAL A 105 22.00 6.87 -6.70
C VAL A 105 21.64 7.25 -5.28
N GLN A 106 22.57 7.93 -4.60
CA GLN A 106 22.36 8.38 -3.23
C GLN A 106 21.17 9.34 -3.14
N GLN A 107 20.32 9.11 -2.13
CA GLN A 107 19.19 9.97 -1.82
C GLN A 107 19.45 10.75 -0.54
N GLU A 108 18.90 11.97 -0.46
CA GLU A 108 18.96 12.78 0.75
C GLU A 108 17.85 12.34 1.72
N THR A 109 18.19 12.23 3.00
CA THR A 109 17.22 11.87 4.03
C THR A 109 16.38 13.09 4.45
N THR A 110 15.09 12.86 4.68
CA THR A 110 14.18 13.88 5.22
C THR A 110 14.43 14.09 6.71
N ASP A 111 14.37 15.34 7.17
CA ASP A 111 14.60 15.70 8.57
C ASP A 111 13.60 16.76 9.05
N GLY A 112 13.32 16.79 10.35
CA GLY A 112 12.38 17.74 10.96
C GLY A 112 10.90 17.41 10.77
N VAL A 113 10.58 16.28 10.13
CA VAL A 113 9.22 15.75 9.96
C VAL A 113 9.11 14.37 10.59
N ILE A 114 7.90 13.98 11.03
CA ILE A 114 7.67 12.61 11.50
C ILE A 114 7.84 11.68 10.29
N ASP A 115 8.76 10.75 10.40
CA ASP A 115 9.01 9.68 9.44
C ASP A 115 9.30 8.37 10.17
N HIS A 116 9.62 7.32 9.41
CA HIS A 116 9.98 6.02 9.95
C HIS A 116 11.11 5.38 9.16
N ARG A 117 11.88 4.50 9.81
CA ARG A 117 12.91 3.68 9.15
C ARG A 117 12.86 2.27 9.70
N THR A 118 12.92 1.28 8.82
CA THR A 118 12.94 -0.14 9.18
C THR A 118 14.30 -0.72 8.87
N PHE A 119 14.94 -1.39 9.84
CA PHE A 119 16.29 -1.93 9.67
C PHE A 119 16.57 -3.08 10.64
N TRP A 120 17.55 -3.92 10.29
CA TRP A 120 18.12 -4.91 11.22
C TRP A 120 19.10 -4.28 12.20
N VAL A 121 18.99 -4.64 13.48
CA VAL A 121 19.87 -4.17 14.55
C VAL A 121 20.14 -5.29 15.56
N SER A 122 21.32 -5.28 16.17
CA SER A 122 21.61 -6.19 17.28
C SER A 122 20.62 -5.98 18.44
N SER A 123 20.09 -7.08 18.99
CA SER A 123 19.20 -7.08 20.16
C SER A 123 19.77 -6.30 21.36
N ASP A 124 21.10 -6.27 21.50
CA ASP A 124 21.79 -5.57 22.58
C ASP A 124 21.84 -4.04 22.39
N LEU A 125 21.43 -3.53 21.23
CA LEU A 125 21.38 -2.10 20.93
C LEU A 125 19.95 -1.55 20.95
N VAL A 126 18.93 -2.41 20.86
CA VAL A 126 17.52 -1.98 20.78
C VAL A 126 17.13 -1.05 21.94
N HIS A 127 17.55 -1.38 23.17
CA HIS A 127 17.26 -0.59 24.37
C HIS A 127 17.94 0.79 24.39
N LYS A 128 18.87 1.07 23.47
CA LYS A 128 19.54 2.37 23.35
C LYS A 128 18.87 3.30 22.34
N ILE A 129 18.07 2.76 21.42
CA ILE A 129 17.38 3.54 20.38
C ILE A 129 16.49 4.65 20.96
N PRO A 130 15.74 4.44 22.06
CA PRO A 130 14.96 5.53 22.69
C PRO A 130 15.80 6.71 23.19
N GLY A 131 17.11 6.54 23.36
CA GLY A 131 18.01 7.63 23.73
C GLY A 131 18.42 8.52 22.55
N VAL A 132 18.03 8.18 21.32
CA VAL A 132 18.30 8.97 20.12
C VAL A 132 17.31 10.13 20.04
N GLU A 133 17.83 11.34 19.93
CA GLU A 133 17.01 12.55 19.83
C GLU A 133 16.06 12.49 18.62
N GLY A 134 14.77 12.75 18.88
CA GLY A 134 13.72 12.76 17.88
C GLY A 134 12.95 11.43 17.75
N VAL A 135 13.45 10.33 18.32
CA VAL A 135 12.72 9.05 18.32
C VAL A 135 11.40 9.18 19.08
N ILE A 136 10.33 8.68 18.48
CA ILE A 136 8.96 8.68 19.03
C ILE A 136 8.56 7.27 19.45
N ALA A 137 8.84 6.29 18.60
CA ALA A 137 8.48 4.89 18.85
C ALA A 137 9.49 3.91 18.24
N VAL A 138 9.69 2.77 18.90
CA VAL A 138 10.47 1.63 18.41
C VAL A 138 9.56 0.41 18.36
N ILE A 139 9.31 -0.11 17.17
CA ILE A 139 8.32 -1.14 16.86
C ILE A 139 9.02 -2.44 16.47
N ASP A 140 8.49 -3.59 16.90
CA ASP A 140 8.91 -4.89 16.39
C ASP A 140 8.42 -5.09 14.95
N ALA A 141 9.33 -4.93 13.99
CA ALA A 141 9.03 -5.05 12.56
C ALA A 141 8.95 -6.51 12.08
N GLN A 142 9.15 -7.49 12.97
CA GLN A 142 9.05 -8.92 12.63
C GLN A 142 7.60 -9.44 12.74
N LYS A 143 6.70 -8.66 13.33
CA LYS A 143 5.30 -8.99 13.44
C LYS A 143 4.53 -8.48 12.23
N SER A 144 4.19 -9.38 11.31
CA SER A 144 3.29 -9.08 10.20
C SER A 144 1.83 -8.96 10.68
N PRO A 145 1.01 -8.14 10.01
CA PRO A 145 -0.44 -8.20 10.19
C PRO A 145 -0.97 -9.58 9.76
N GLN A 146 -2.16 -9.93 10.23
CA GLN A 146 -2.85 -11.16 9.81
C GLN A 146 -4.00 -10.81 8.87
N PRO A 147 -4.18 -11.55 7.75
CA PRO A 147 -5.38 -11.44 6.95
C PRO A 147 -6.59 -11.89 7.77
N TYR A 148 -7.75 -11.31 7.51
CA TYR A 148 -8.98 -11.81 8.09
C TYR A 148 -9.49 -13.04 7.35
N SER A 149 -9.93 -14.05 8.11
CA SER A 149 -10.37 -15.32 7.53
C SER A 149 -11.62 -15.15 6.67
N ILE A 150 -11.57 -15.70 5.46
CA ILE A 150 -12.72 -15.91 4.57
C ILE A 150 -13.34 -17.31 4.71
N GLU A 151 -12.69 -18.20 5.47
CA GLU A 151 -13.19 -19.55 5.69
C GLU A 151 -14.50 -19.56 6.48
N PRO A 152 -15.54 -20.28 6.02
CA PRO A 152 -16.79 -20.44 6.76
C PRO A 152 -16.57 -21.07 8.14
N LEU A 153 -17.35 -20.63 9.14
CA LEU A 153 -17.35 -21.27 10.47
C LEU A 153 -18.02 -22.66 10.40
N GLY A 154 -17.22 -23.74 10.49
CA GLY A 154 -17.67 -25.13 10.66
C GLY A 154 -17.66 -25.97 9.37
N GLU A 155 -18.03 -27.25 9.48
CA GLU A 155 -18.33 -28.09 8.31
C GLU A 155 -19.52 -27.49 7.57
N SER A 156 -19.25 -26.76 6.49
CA SER A 156 -20.32 -26.12 5.72
C SER A 156 -21.21 -27.21 5.13
N PRO A 157 -22.52 -27.29 5.46
CA PRO A 157 -23.42 -27.88 4.48
C PRO A 157 -23.25 -27.06 3.20
N VAL A 158 -23.29 -27.74 2.06
CA VAL A 158 -23.16 -27.19 0.70
C VAL A 158 -24.33 -26.23 0.42
N MET A 159 -24.38 -25.11 1.13
CA MET A 159 -25.33 -24.02 0.96
C MET A 159 -24.55 -22.91 0.31
N GLU A 160 -24.44 -22.99 -1.01
CA GLU A 160 -23.95 -21.90 -1.83
C GLU A 160 -24.76 -20.63 -1.53
N PRO A 161 -24.12 -19.45 -1.53
CA PRO A 161 -24.84 -18.19 -1.47
C PRO A 161 -25.95 -18.17 -2.53
N ASN A 162 -27.20 -18.19 -2.08
CA ASN A 162 -28.36 -18.24 -2.98
C ASN A 162 -28.81 -16.83 -3.45
N THR A 163 -28.15 -15.78 -2.99
CA THR A 163 -28.42 -14.39 -3.34
C THR A 163 -27.21 -13.49 -3.08
N VAL A 164 -27.06 -12.43 -3.87
CA VAL A 164 -26.14 -11.31 -3.64
C VAL A 164 -27.00 -10.06 -3.47
N LYS A 165 -27.14 -9.58 -2.23
CA LYS A 165 -27.95 -8.39 -1.88
C LYS A 165 -27.14 -7.26 -1.25
N THR A 166 -25.82 -7.40 -1.21
CA THR A 166 -24.93 -6.43 -0.55
C THR A 166 -25.13 -5.03 -1.10
N GLY A 167 -25.18 -4.85 -2.43
CA GLY A 167 -25.43 -3.53 -3.04
C GLY A 167 -26.76 -2.89 -2.60
N GLU A 168 -27.85 -3.67 -2.52
CA GLU A 168 -29.15 -3.21 -2.03
C GLU A 168 -29.11 -2.87 -0.52
N ILE A 169 -28.45 -3.70 0.30
CA ILE A 169 -28.37 -3.53 1.75
C ILE A 169 -27.63 -2.24 2.10
N HIS A 170 -26.54 -1.96 1.40
CA HIS A 170 -25.69 -0.80 1.65
C HIS A 170 -26.15 0.46 0.90
N GLY A 171 -27.20 0.37 0.08
CA GLY A 171 -27.73 1.50 -0.70
C GLY A 171 -26.85 1.89 -1.89
N ALA A 172 -25.99 1.00 -2.37
CA ALA A 172 -25.08 1.26 -3.49
C ALA A 172 -25.86 1.49 -4.79
N THR A 173 -26.94 0.74 -5.01
CA THR A 173 -27.81 0.89 -6.18
C THR A 173 -28.40 2.30 -6.28
N GLU A 174 -28.88 2.84 -5.15
CA GLU A 174 -29.40 4.20 -5.05
C GLU A 174 -28.30 5.26 -5.22
N ALA A 175 -27.09 4.97 -4.72
CA ALA A 175 -25.93 5.84 -4.90
C ALA A 175 -25.55 5.96 -6.39
N TRP A 176 -25.49 4.84 -7.12
CA TRP A 176 -25.21 4.83 -8.56
C TRP A 176 -26.27 5.58 -9.36
N GLN A 177 -27.56 5.37 -9.04
CA GLN A 177 -28.66 6.12 -9.67
C GLN A 177 -28.58 7.63 -9.43
N SER A 178 -27.93 8.03 -8.33
CA SER A 178 -27.66 9.42 -7.98
C SER A 178 -26.35 9.96 -8.58
N GLY A 179 -25.61 9.14 -9.34
CA GLY A 179 -24.35 9.50 -10.00
C GLY A 179 -23.08 9.21 -9.21
N TYR A 180 -23.17 8.52 -8.06
CA TYR A 180 -22.02 8.17 -7.22
C TYR A 180 -21.58 6.72 -7.48
N SER A 181 -20.87 6.48 -8.58
CA SER A 181 -20.33 5.16 -8.96
C SER A 181 -18.84 4.95 -8.61
N GLY A 182 -18.19 5.96 -8.02
CA GLY A 182 -16.75 5.96 -7.75
C GLY A 182 -15.89 6.50 -8.88
N GLU A 183 -16.50 7.04 -9.95
CA GLU A 183 -15.79 7.67 -11.07
C GLU A 183 -14.74 8.69 -10.58
N GLY A 184 -13.50 8.54 -11.06
CA GLY A 184 -12.38 9.40 -10.68
C GLY A 184 -11.77 9.11 -9.30
N LEU A 185 -12.32 8.15 -8.55
CA LEU A 185 -11.71 7.69 -7.29
C LEU A 185 -10.72 6.55 -7.52
N ILE A 186 -9.68 6.57 -6.71
CA ILE A 186 -8.65 5.55 -6.63
C ILE A 186 -8.73 4.94 -5.23
N VAL A 187 -9.00 3.64 -5.15
CA VAL A 187 -9.01 2.89 -3.89
C VAL A 187 -7.78 1.99 -3.84
N ALA A 188 -6.93 2.22 -2.86
CA ALA A 188 -5.78 1.39 -2.55
C ALA A 188 -6.19 0.16 -1.75
N VAL A 189 -5.94 -1.05 -2.26
CA VAL A 189 -6.19 -2.31 -1.56
C VAL A 189 -4.86 -2.86 -1.07
N ALA A 190 -4.65 -2.85 0.25
CA ALA A 190 -3.46 -3.43 0.87
C ALA A 190 -3.78 -4.82 1.45
N ASP A 191 -3.32 -5.87 0.77
CA ASP A 191 -3.69 -7.25 1.07
C ASP A 191 -2.71 -8.27 0.42
N THR A 192 -3.17 -9.49 0.11
CA THR A 192 -2.36 -10.51 -0.56
C THR A 192 -1.90 -10.11 -1.96
N GLY A 193 -2.66 -9.26 -2.66
CA GLY A 193 -2.45 -8.90 -4.06
C GLY A 193 -3.78 -8.63 -4.77
N VAL A 194 -3.75 -8.27 -6.05
CA VAL A 194 -4.97 -8.19 -6.87
C VAL A 194 -4.68 -8.79 -8.23
N ASP A 195 -5.45 -9.81 -8.61
CA ASP A 195 -5.42 -10.35 -9.96
C ASP A 195 -6.24 -9.46 -10.90
N PHE A 196 -5.57 -8.52 -11.55
CA PHE A 196 -6.20 -7.64 -12.53
C PHE A 196 -6.54 -8.33 -13.84
N ALA A 197 -5.97 -9.50 -14.16
CA ALA A 197 -6.38 -10.24 -15.34
C ALA A 197 -7.70 -11.01 -15.11
N HIS A 198 -8.20 -11.09 -13.87
CA HIS A 198 -9.53 -11.60 -13.59
C HIS A 198 -10.59 -10.79 -14.37
N PRO A 199 -11.53 -11.42 -15.12
CA PRO A 199 -12.41 -10.70 -16.04
C PRO A 199 -13.27 -9.58 -15.41
N ASP A 200 -13.65 -9.71 -14.13
CA ASP A 200 -14.39 -8.65 -13.42
C ASP A 200 -13.54 -7.43 -13.07
N LEU A 201 -12.22 -7.57 -12.98
CA LEU A 201 -11.28 -6.52 -12.53
C LEU A 201 -10.39 -6.00 -13.66
N ASN A 202 -10.37 -6.68 -14.81
CA ASN A 202 -9.59 -6.24 -15.96
C ASN A 202 -10.03 -4.84 -16.41
N GLY A 203 -9.06 -3.93 -16.50
CA GLY A 203 -9.25 -2.52 -16.84
C GLY A 203 -9.53 -1.61 -15.64
N THR A 204 -9.64 -2.15 -14.42
CA THR A 204 -9.90 -1.35 -13.20
C THR A 204 -8.63 -0.83 -12.53
N GLN A 205 -7.44 -1.17 -13.01
CA GLN A 205 -6.17 -0.68 -12.46
C GLN A 205 -6.08 0.85 -12.53
N ALA A 206 -5.74 1.46 -11.40
CA ALA A 206 -5.39 2.87 -11.33
C ALA A 206 -4.05 3.10 -12.03
N ARG A 207 -3.92 4.22 -12.73
CA ARG A 207 -2.71 4.63 -13.42
C ARG A 207 -2.22 5.97 -12.91
N VAL A 208 -0.93 6.20 -12.99
CA VAL A 208 -0.31 7.48 -12.70
C VAL A 208 -0.74 8.49 -13.76
N THR A 209 -1.54 9.47 -13.34
CA THR A 209 -2.07 10.51 -14.23
C THR A 209 -1.40 11.87 -14.06
N PHE A 210 -0.68 12.06 -12.95
CA PHE A 210 0.03 13.31 -12.67
C PHE A 210 1.06 13.59 -13.78
N HIS A 211 0.94 14.78 -14.39
CA HIS A 211 1.67 15.11 -15.61
C HIS A 211 3.19 15.12 -15.44
N ASP A 212 3.66 15.55 -14.26
CA ASP A 212 5.08 15.72 -13.98
C ASP A 212 5.70 14.47 -13.34
N SER A 213 4.91 13.42 -13.09
CA SER A 213 5.44 12.14 -12.63
C SER A 213 6.22 11.46 -13.77
N PRO A 214 7.45 10.97 -13.51
CA PRO A 214 8.23 10.26 -14.51
C PRO A 214 7.63 8.88 -14.82
N TYR A 215 6.74 8.36 -13.98
CA TYR A 215 6.05 7.08 -14.15
C TYR A 215 4.66 7.23 -14.81
N LYS A 216 4.34 8.40 -15.36
CA LYS A 216 3.03 8.68 -15.97
C LYS A 216 2.64 7.61 -17.01
N GLY A 217 1.41 7.13 -16.90
CA GLY A 217 0.84 6.11 -17.79
C GLY A 217 0.98 4.69 -17.27
N TRP A 218 1.94 4.42 -16.38
CA TRP A 218 2.04 3.14 -15.69
C TRP A 218 0.99 3.00 -14.58
N PRO A 219 0.58 1.77 -14.23
CA PRO A 219 -0.25 1.49 -13.07
C PRO A 219 0.37 1.99 -11.76
N LEU A 220 -0.48 2.49 -10.85
CA LEU A 220 -0.09 2.96 -9.52
C LEU A 220 -0.15 1.78 -8.54
N MET A 221 0.98 1.10 -8.35
CA MET A 221 1.10 -0.18 -7.65
C MET A 221 2.32 -0.21 -6.71
N LEU A 222 2.25 -1.00 -5.64
CA LEU A 222 3.40 -1.24 -4.76
C LEU A 222 3.46 -2.71 -4.28
N ASP A 223 4.66 -3.27 -4.26
CA ASP A 223 4.99 -4.45 -3.45
C ASP A 223 6.20 -4.10 -2.58
N HIS A 224 5.96 -3.79 -1.30
CA HIS A 224 7.00 -3.41 -0.35
C HIS A 224 7.92 -4.59 0.05
N ASN A 225 7.52 -5.84 -0.18
CA ASN A 225 8.43 -6.98 -0.02
C ASN A 225 9.43 -7.04 -1.19
N SER A 226 8.95 -6.98 -2.43
CA SER A 226 9.83 -6.95 -3.60
C SER A 226 10.73 -5.71 -3.60
N MET A 227 10.19 -4.54 -3.25
CA MET A 227 10.95 -3.30 -3.06
C MET A 227 12.14 -3.50 -2.10
N TYR A 228 11.90 -4.08 -0.92
CA TYR A 228 12.97 -4.30 0.06
C TYR A 228 14.08 -5.23 -0.48
N ASN A 229 13.72 -6.37 -1.09
CA ASN A 229 14.72 -7.31 -1.62
C ASN A 229 15.50 -6.70 -2.80
N TRP A 230 14.83 -5.95 -3.68
CA TRP A 230 15.48 -5.24 -4.78
C TRP A 230 16.41 -4.14 -4.28
N MET A 231 15.90 -3.24 -3.43
CA MET A 231 16.65 -2.08 -2.96
C MET A 231 17.90 -2.52 -2.20
N VAL A 232 17.72 -3.41 -1.22
CA VAL A 232 18.80 -3.80 -0.30
C VAL A 232 19.73 -4.84 -0.92
N HIS A 233 19.19 -5.86 -1.60
CA HIS A 233 19.98 -7.01 -2.04
C HIS A 233 20.22 -7.08 -3.55
N GLY A 234 19.51 -6.29 -4.37
CA GLY A 234 19.55 -6.39 -5.82
C GLY A 234 18.93 -7.70 -6.32
N GLU A 235 18.05 -8.31 -5.53
CA GLU A 235 17.47 -9.63 -5.83
C GLU A 235 16.08 -9.49 -6.45
N ALA A 236 15.88 -10.17 -7.57
CA ALA A 236 14.60 -10.34 -8.26
C ALA A 236 14.38 -11.85 -8.56
N TYR A 237 13.18 -12.23 -8.99
CA TYR A 237 12.90 -13.59 -9.44
C TYR A 237 13.73 -13.90 -10.71
N PRO A 238 14.40 -15.07 -10.81
CA PRO A 238 14.27 -16.27 -9.98
C PRO A 238 15.22 -16.36 -8.77
N ALA A 239 16.19 -15.45 -8.63
CA ALA A 239 17.14 -15.49 -7.51
C ALA A 239 16.44 -15.38 -6.15
N ARG A 240 15.29 -14.70 -6.10
CA ARG A 240 14.46 -14.54 -4.91
C ARG A 240 12.97 -14.63 -5.26
N SER A 241 12.17 -15.14 -4.34
CA SER A 241 10.71 -15.17 -4.47
C SER A 241 10.11 -13.77 -4.26
N THR A 242 10.19 -12.95 -5.30
CA THR A 242 9.65 -11.59 -5.41
C THR A 242 8.73 -11.50 -6.62
N TRP A 243 8.00 -10.39 -6.76
CA TRP A 243 7.20 -10.09 -7.95
C TRP A 243 7.93 -9.17 -8.93
N TYR A 244 9.22 -8.92 -8.69
CA TYR A 244 10.09 -8.29 -9.67
C TYR A 244 10.79 -9.44 -10.39
N ALA A 245 10.78 -9.42 -11.72
CA ALA A 245 11.43 -10.41 -12.56
C ALA A 245 12.73 -9.82 -13.10
N ASP A 246 13.83 -10.55 -12.92
CA ASP A 246 15.08 -10.30 -13.60
C ASP A 246 14.90 -10.62 -15.09
N THR A 247 14.98 -9.58 -15.91
CA THR A 247 14.91 -9.66 -17.38
C THR A 247 16.22 -9.20 -18.03
N SER A 248 17.34 -9.32 -17.31
CA SER A 248 18.67 -8.88 -17.77
C SER A 248 19.35 -9.81 -18.75
N THR A 249 18.79 -11.00 -19.00
CA THR A 249 19.33 -11.93 -20.01
C THR A 249 18.95 -11.44 -21.40
N ILE A 250 19.94 -11.24 -22.27
CA ILE A 250 19.73 -10.72 -23.62
C ILE A 250 19.93 -11.82 -24.66
N ASP A 251 19.05 -11.84 -25.66
CA ASP A 251 19.13 -12.66 -26.87
C ASP A 251 18.89 -11.79 -28.13
N ALA A 252 19.07 -12.38 -29.31
CA ALA A 252 18.90 -11.69 -30.59
C ALA A 252 18.44 -12.65 -31.69
N ASP A 253 17.80 -12.11 -32.74
CA ASP A 253 17.54 -12.81 -34.01
C ASP A 253 18.47 -12.22 -35.09
N ASN A 254 19.74 -12.63 -35.09
CA ASN A 254 20.74 -12.05 -35.99
C ASN A 254 20.56 -12.49 -37.45
N ASN A 255 19.87 -13.60 -37.70
CA ASN A 255 19.67 -14.14 -39.04
C ASN A 255 18.29 -13.75 -39.63
N SER A 256 17.43 -13.12 -38.82
CA SER A 256 16.07 -12.67 -39.14
C SER A 256 15.16 -13.79 -39.62
N ASP A 257 15.27 -14.99 -39.03
CA ASP A 257 14.43 -16.15 -39.32
C ASP A 257 13.21 -16.27 -38.40
N GLY A 258 13.07 -15.35 -37.43
CA GLY A 258 11.97 -15.31 -36.48
C GLY A 258 12.21 -16.17 -35.24
N LEU A 259 13.39 -16.77 -35.08
CA LEU A 259 13.79 -17.49 -33.87
C LEU A 259 14.95 -16.76 -33.19
N LEU A 260 14.91 -16.67 -31.87
CA LEU A 260 16.03 -16.13 -31.11
C LEU A 260 17.21 -17.12 -31.10
N ASP A 261 18.43 -16.62 -31.28
CA ASP A 261 19.63 -17.40 -31.57
C ASP A 261 20.07 -18.31 -30.39
N ILE A 262 19.84 -17.88 -29.14
CA ILE A 262 20.27 -18.62 -27.93
C ILE A 262 19.14 -19.48 -27.37
N SER A 263 17.99 -18.86 -27.12
CA SER A 263 16.81 -19.48 -26.49
C SER A 263 16.00 -20.35 -27.46
N GLY A 264 16.00 -20.01 -28.74
CA GLY A 264 15.18 -20.67 -29.76
C GLY A 264 13.70 -20.27 -29.72
N PHE A 265 13.32 -19.25 -28.94
CA PHE A 265 11.95 -18.76 -28.89
C PHE A 265 11.51 -18.16 -30.23
N ASN A 266 10.26 -18.42 -30.60
CA ASN A 266 9.66 -17.91 -31.83
C ASN A 266 9.06 -16.52 -31.58
N VAL A 267 9.58 -15.53 -32.29
CA VAL A 267 9.17 -14.12 -32.22
C VAL A 267 8.54 -13.64 -33.53
N SER A 268 8.24 -14.54 -34.46
CA SER A 268 7.74 -14.19 -35.80
C SER A 268 6.35 -13.54 -35.81
N GLY A 269 5.56 -13.72 -34.76
CA GLY A 269 4.21 -13.13 -34.63
C GLY A 269 4.16 -11.80 -33.85
N ILE A 270 5.27 -11.35 -33.26
CA ILE A 270 5.34 -10.07 -32.53
C ILE A 270 6.05 -8.99 -33.35
N ASN A 271 5.95 -7.75 -32.91
CA ASN A 271 6.77 -6.68 -33.46
C ASN A 271 8.24 -6.91 -33.07
N MET A 272 9.15 -6.71 -34.03
CA MET A 272 10.58 -6.82 -33.77
C MET A 272 11.05 -5.78 -32.74
N SER A 273 11.98 -6.20 -31.87
CA SER A 273 12.73 -5.28 -31.02
C SER A 273 13.59 -4.37 -31.91
N LEU A 274 13.41 -3.05 -31.80
CA LEU A 274 14.05 -2.04 -32.64
C LEU A 274 15.56 -1.91 -32.37
N SER A 275 16.02 -2.20 -31.15
CA SER A 275 17.45 -2.31 -30.83
C SER A 275 18.10 -3.56 -31.44
N GLY A 276 17.30 -4.58 -31.75
CA GLY A 276 17.75 -5.94 -32.09
C GLY A 276 18.04 -6.82 -30.86
N GLU A 277 17.90 -6.29 -29.65
CA GLU A 277 18.07 -7.02 -28.39
C GLU A 277 16.71 -7.41 -27.81
N TYR A 278 16.58 -8.67 -27.39
CA TYR A 278 15.40 -9.22 -26.73
C TYR A 278 15.76 -9.59 -25.31
N HIS A 279 15.02 -9.03 -24.35
CA HIS A 279 15.25 -9.29 -22.94
C HIS A 279 14.41 -10.48 -22.48
N LEU A 280 15.04 -11.42 -21.78
CA LEU A 280 14.46 -12.68 -21.35
C LEU A 280 14.43 -12.74 -19.83
N GLY A 281 13.34 -13.28 -19.29
CA GLY A 281 13.21 -13.60 -17.87
C GLY A 281 12.19 -14.71 -17.64
N GLU A 282 11.80 -14.88 -16.38
CA GLU A 282 10.80 -15.86 -15.98
C GLU A 282 9.69 -15.20 -15.16
N HIS A 283 8.45 -15.65 -15.37
CA HIS A 283 7.28 -15.07 -14.71
C HIS A 283 7.27 -15.37 -13.21
N PRO A 284 7.15 -14.34 -12.33
CA PRO A 284 7.33 -14.50 -10.90
C PRO A 284 6.16 -15.16 -10.16
N ASP A 285 4.98 -15.29 -10.80
CA ASP A 285 3.83 -15.95 -10.18
C ASP A 285 4.00 -17.47 -10.03
N SER A 286 4.15 -17.92 -8.79
CA SER A 286 4.24 -19.34 -8.46
C SER A 286 2.96 -20.13 -8.75
N THR A 287 1.79 -19.49 -8.67
CA THR A 287 0.49 -20.14 -8.93
C THR A 287 0.35 -20.43 -10.41
N LEU A 288 0.66 -19.45 -11.26
CA LEU A 288 0.75 -19.63 -12.71
C LEU A 288 1.74 -20.74 -13.09
N ARG A 289 2.99 -20.68 -12.59
CA ARG A 289 4.00 -21.71 -12.89
C ARG A 289 3.55 -23.10 -12.45
N SER A 290 2.93 -23.21 -11.28
CA SER A 290 2.38 -24.48 -10.79
C SER A 290 1.25 -24.99 -11.69
N ARG A 291 0.39 -24.08 -12.19
CA ARG A 291 -0.73 -24.43 -13.07
C ARG A 291 -0.24 -24.91 -14.44
N GLN A 292 0.78 -24.26 -14.98
CA GLN A 292 1.36 -24.60 -16.29
C GLN A 292 2.44 -25.67 -16.23
N GLY A 293 2.79 -26.16 -15.03
CA GLY A 293 3.70 -27.28 -14.84
C GLY A 293 5.17 -26.94 -15.09
N GLY A 294 5.58 -25.71 -14.82
CA GLY A 294 6.98 -25.27 -14.90
C GLY A 294 7.13 -23.77 -15.07
N ASP A 295 8.37 -23.33 -15.33
CA ASP A 295 8.67 -21.92 -15.54
C ASP A 295 8.01 -21.40 -16.81
N VAL A 296 7.50 -20.18 -16.72
CA VAL A 296 6.80 -19.44 -17.78
C VAL A 296 7.76 -18.35 -18.27
N PRO A 297 8.29 -18.47 -19.50
CA PRO A 297 9.18 -17.47 -20.06
C PRO A 297 8.51 -16.09 -20.20
N ILE A 298 9.32 -15.04 -20.04
CA ILE A 298 8.96 -13.66 -20.35
C ILE A 298 9.92 -13.13 -21.41
N LEU A 299 9.36 -12.36 -22.35
CA LEU A 299 10.08 -11.62 -23.37
C LEU A 299 9.76 -10.12 -23.24
N VAL A 300 10.78 -9.26 -23.25
CA VAL A 300 10.62 -7.80 -23.19
C VAL A 300 11.29 -7.16 -24.40
N VAL A 301 10.57 -6.27 -25.09
CA VAL A 301 10.99 -5.66 -26.35
C VAL A 301 10.80 -4.14 -26.38
N ASP A 302 11.58 -3.46 -27.22
CA ASP A 302 11.53 -2.01 -27.44
C ASP A 302 10.86 -1.66 -28.78
N ASP A 303 9.74 -2.32 -29.07
CA ASP A 303 9.05 -2.32 -30.38
C ASP A 303 8.40 -0.98 -30.79
N MET A 304 8.36 -0.01 -29.87
CA MET A 304 7.81 1.33 -30.11
C MET A 304 8.89 2.41 -30.23
N GLU A 305 9.95 2.33 -29.40
CA GLU A 305 11.05 3.29 -29.39
C GLU A 305 12.34 2.57 -28.99
N SER A 306 13.36 2.62 -29.85
CA SER A 306 14.62 1.92 -29.61
C SER A 306 15.31 2.35 -28.32
N GLY A 307 15.71 1.39 -27.50
CA GLY A 307 16.27 1.56 -26.17
C GLY A 307 15.24 1.72 -25.05
N LYS A 308 13.93 1.75 -25.36
CA LYS A 308 12.85 1.84 -24.38
C LYS A 308 11.98 0.58 -24.42
N TYR A 309 12.34 -0.36 -23.57
CA TYR A 309 11.61 -1.59 -23.35
C TYR A 309 10.31 -1.31 -22.60
N LEU A 310 9.18 -1.46 -23.30
CA LEU A 310 7.84 -1.15 -22.76
C LEU A 310 6.86 -2.29 -22.92
N THR A 311 7.10 -3.19 -23.87
CA THR A 311 6.19 -4.29 -24.20
C THR A 311 6.75 -5.58 -23.64
N VAL A 312 5.95 -6.24 -22.81
CA VAL A 312 6.25 -7.52 -22.16
C VAL A 312 5.29 -8.57 -22.67
N TYR A 313 5.80 -9.75 -23.01
CA TYR A 313 5.01 -10.93 -23.34
C TYR A 313 5.33 -12.03 -22.35
N ALA A 314 4.32 -12.78 -21.92
CA ALA A 314 4.50 -13.97 -21.09
C ALA A 314 3.99 -15.17 -21.89
N ASP A 315 4.81 -16.22 -22.00
CA ASP A 315 4.49 -17.47 -22.71
C ASP A 315 3.58 -18.35 -21.84
N LEU A 316 2.30 -18.00 -21.80
CA LEU A 316 1.34 -18.52 -20.81
C LEU A 316 0.98 -19.98 -21.05
N ASP A 317 1.12 -20.48 -22.28
CA ASP A 317 0.88 -21.90 -22.61
C ASP A 317 2.17 -22.74 -22.72
N ARG A 318 3.33 -22.09 -22.68
CA ARG A 318 4.68 -22.68 -22.62
C ARG A 318 5.07 -23.42 -23.88
N ASP A 319 4.60 -22.98 -25.04
CA ASP A 319 4.95 -23.58 -26.33
C ASP A 319 6.21 -22.94 -26.98
N GLY A 320 6.68 -21.81 -26.42
CA GLY A 320 7.85 -21.07 -26.89
C GLY A 320 7.60 -20.18 -28.10
N ASP A 321 6.34 -20.01 -28.52
CA ASP A 321 5.87 -19.05 -29.50
C ASP A 321 5.27 -17.85 -28.80
N PHE A 322 5.81 -16.66 -29.06
CA PHE A 322 5.28 -15.42 -28.51
C PHE A 322 4.25 -14.76 -29.44
N GLY A 323 4.03 -15.32 -30.63
CA GLY A 323 3.21 -14.71 -31.67
C GLY A 323 1.71 -14.62 -31.38
N ASP A 324 1.20 -15.44 -30.48
CA ASP A 324 -0.18 -15.45 -30.00
C ASP A 324 -0.35 -14.89 -28.58
N GLU A 325 0.74 -14.46 -27.96
CA GLU A 325 0.71 -13.91 -26.61
C GLU A 325 0.20 -12.47 -26.56
N VAL A 326 -0.51 -12.17 -25.47
CA VAL A 326 -1.10 -10.84 -25.26
C VAL A 326 -0.02 -9.87 -24.76
N PRO A 327 0.29 -8.78 -25.49
CA PRO A 327 1.30 -7.82 -25.06
C PRO A 327 0.82 -7.06 -23.81
N MET A 328 1.71 -6.92 -22.83
CA MET A 328 1.55 -6.08 -21.66
C MET A 328 2.38 -4.81 -21.78
N ARG A 329 1.76 -3.64 -21.72
CA ARG A 329 2.41 -2.31 -21.84
C ARG A 329 1.51 -1.20 -21.29
N PRO A 330 2.00 0.04 -21.08
CA PRO A 330 1.15 1.13 -20.58
C PRO A 330 -0.14 1.32 -21.40
N GLY A 331 -1.29 1.24 -20.73
CA GLY A 331 -2.64 1.23 -21.32
C GLY A 331 -3.25 -0.17 -21.55
N GLU A 332 -2.43 -1.21 -21.64
CA GLU A 332 -2.79 -2.60 -21.92
C GLU A 332 -1.95 -3.52 -21.03
N GLU A 333 -2.09 -3.43 -19.69
CA GLU A 333 -1.08 -3.98 -18.76
C GLU A 333 -1.28 -5.43 -18.32
N THR A 334 -2.41 -6.05 -18.69
CA THR A 334 -2.78 -7.40 -18.25
C THR A 334 -2.72 -8.37 -19.41
N SER A 335 -2.32 -9.62 -19.13
CA SER A 335 -2.41 -10.74 -20.09
C SER A 335 -3.14 -11.93 -19.47
N GLY A 336 -3.65 -12.81 -20.33
CA GLY A 336 -4.29 -14.04 -19.91
C GLY A 336 -4.59 -14.97 -21.07
N LEU A 337 -4.88 -16.23 -20.75
CA LEU A 337 -5.18 -17.29 -21.71
C LEU A 337 -6.63 -17.76 -21.57
N ASP A 338 -7.40 -17.72 -22.65
CA ASP A 338 -8.71 -18.36 -22.77
C ASP A 338 -8.51 -19.80 -23.25
N THR A 339 -8.73 -20.77 -22.36
CA THR A 339 -8.48 -22.19 -22.63
C THR A 339 -9.73 -22.92 -23.13
N ASN A 340 -10.90 -22.30 -23.03
CA ASN A 340 -12.18 -22.94 -23.28
C ASN A 340 -12.97 -22.30 -24.44
N GLY A 341 -12.54 -21.14 -24.92
CA GLY A 341 -13.09 -20.41 -26.06
C GLY A 341 -14.36 -19.61 -25.75
N ASP A 342 -14.63 -19.29 -24.49
CA ASP A 342 -15.78 -18.48 -24.07
C ASP A 342 -15.51 -16.96 -24.14
N GLY A 343 -14.28 -16.55 -24.47
CA GLY A 343 -13.86 -15.16 -24.56
C GLY A 343 -13.43 -14.56 -23.23
N LEU A 344 -13.30 -15.35 -22.17
CA LEU A 344 -12.78 -14.94 -20.87
C LEU A 344 -11.43 -15.63 -20.62
N TRP A 345 -10.53 -14.94 -19.93
CA TRP A 345 -9.27 -15.55 -19.53
C TRP A 345 -9.51 -16.54 -18.38
N ASP A 346 -9.14 -17.79 -18.62
CA ASP A 346 -9.13 -18.85 -17.63
C ASP A 346 -7.84 -18.84 -16.81
N VAL A 347 -6.74 -18.41 -17.42
CA VAL A 347 -5.41 -18.28 -16.81
C VAL A 347 -5.02 -16.81 -16.79
N SER A 348 -4.63 -16.32 -15.61
CA SER A 348 -4.11 -14.97 -15.44
C SER A 348 -2.59 -14.95 -15.64
N GLY A 349 -2.11 -13.99 -16.44
CA GLY A 349 -0.70 -13.55 -16.47
C GLY A 349 -0.45 -12.36 -15.54
N GLY A 350 -1.42 -11.96 -14.73
CA GLY A 350 -1.32 -10.81 -13.84
C GLY A 350 -1.26 -9.47 -14.58
N LEU A 351 -0.61 -8.49 -13.95
CA LEU A 351 -0.44 -7.14 -14.47
C LEU A 351 1.03 -6.72 -14.41
N VAL A 352 1.57 -6.17 -15.51
CA VAL A 352 2.87 -5.46 -15.50
C VAL A 352 2.64 -4.02 -15.10
N TYR A 353 3.35 -3.52 -14.09
CA TYR A 353 3.24 -2.11 -13.70
C TYR A 353 4.47 -1.26 -13.99
N TRP A 354 5.61 -1.85 -14.32
CA TRP A 354 6.79 -1.09 -14.75
C TRP A 354 7.84 -1.99 -15.41
N VAL A 355 8.62 -1.42 -16.33
CA VAL A 355 9.82 -2.01 -16.92
C VAL A 355 10.95 -0.98 -16.79
N SER A 356 12.14 -1.44 -16.44
CA SER A 356 13.29 -0.56 -16.25
C SER A 356 13.72 0.16 -17.52
N ASP A 357 14.07 1.44 -17.39
CA ASP A 357 14.47 2.31 -18.50
C ASP A 357 15.96 2.71 -18.47
N GLY A 358 16.71 2.26 -17.46
CA GLY A 358 18.12 2.63 -17.26
C GLY A 358 18.36 4.01 -16.65
N ILE A 359 17.31 4.76 -16.32
CA ILE A 359 17.38 6.15 -15.86
C ILE A 359 16.69 6.32 -14.51
N LEU A 360 15.53 5.70 -14.32
CA LEU A 360 14.70 5.78 -13.12
C LEU A 360 14.91 4.56 -12.24
N GLY A 361 14.81 4.76 -10.92
CA GLY A 361 14.59 3.67 -9.99
C GLY A 361 13.24 3.00 -10.23
N VAL A 362 12.98 1.90 -9.51
CA VAL A 362 11.63 1.33 -9.46
C VAL A 362 10.63 2.38 -8.94
N PRO A 363 9.34 2.34 -9.31
CA PRO A 363 8.36 3.31 -8.81
C PRO A 363 8.33 3.34 -7.27
N TYR A 364 8.31 4.55 -6.68
CA TYR A 364 8.51 4.81 -5.23
C TYR A 364 9.92 4.52 -4.66
N GLY A 365 10.85 4.03 -5.47
CA GLY A 365 12.18 3.57 -5.05
C GLY A 365 13.05 4.66 -4.44
N ASN A 366 13.09 5.86 -5.03
CA ASN A 366 13.82 7.00 -4.50
C ASN A 366 13.29 7.44 -3.12
N THR A 367 11.97 7.53 -2.96
CA THR A 367 11.32 7.88 -1.69
C THR A 367 11.60 6.82 -0.63
N TYR A 368 11.48 5.55 -1.00
CA TYR A 368 11.80 4.42 -0.13
C TYR A 368 13.28 4.47 0.30
N ALA A 369 14.21 4.64 -0.64
CA ALA A 369 15.64 4.70 -0.38
C ALA A 369 16.02 5.87 0.54
N ALA A 370 15.50 7.06 0.27
CA ALA A 370 15.69 8.25 1.12
C ALA A 370 15.27 8.01 2.56
N ARG A 371 14.08 7.41 2.75
CA ARG A 371 13.53 7.12 4.08
C ARG A 371 14.37 6.10 4.84
N HIS A 372 14.78 5.04 4.17
CA HIS A 372 15.49 3.93 4.80
C HIS A 372 17.02 4.09 4.87
N GLY A 373 17.57 5.14 4.25
CA GLY A 373 19.01 5.41 4.25
C GLY A 373 19.79 4.55 3.25
N TYR A 374 19.13 4.16 2.15
CA TYR A 374 19.76 3.45 1.04
C TYR A 374 20.04 4.39 -0.13
N SER A 375 20.83 3.93 -1.09
CA SER A 375 20.84 4.52 -2.43
C SER A 375 19.73 3.91 -3.28
N ASP A 376 19.10 4.70 -4.13
CA ASP A 376 18.12 4.21 -5.10
C ASP A 376 18.81 3.30 -6.13
N ARG A 377 18.30 2.08 -6.31
CA ARG A 377 18.87 1.09 -7.23
C ARG A 377 18.16 1.15 -8.58
N ILE A 378 18.91 1.54 -9.60
CA ILE A 378 18.46 1.71 -10.97
C ILE A 378 18.96 0.51 -11.79
N ALA A 379 18.03 -0.22 -12.41
CA ALA A 379 18.34 -1.28 -13.37
C ALA A 379 18.50 -0.71 -14.78
N GLY A 380 19.36 -1.35 -15.59
CA GLY A 380 19.51 -1.03 -17.02
C GLY A 380 18.20 -1.17 -17.80
N PRO A 381 18.11 -0.57 -19.00
CA PRO A 381 16.90 -0.63 -19.81
C PRO A 381 16.54 -2.08 -20.11
N GLY A 382 15.29 -2.47 -19.83
CA GLY A 382 14.78 -3.83 -20.05
C GLY A 382 15.22 -4.89 -19.04
N ASN A 383 16.15 -4.60 -18.13
CA ASN A 383 16.72 -5.58 -17.20
C ASN A 383 15.82 -5.99 -16.02
N LEU A 384 14.76 -5.25 -15.72
CA LEU A 384 13.86 -5.53 -14.61
C LEU A 384 12.41 -5.27 -15.01
N THR A 385 11.54 -6.25 -14.76
CA THR A 385 10.10 -6.14 -15.03
C THR A 385 9.30 -6.37 -13.75
N LEU A 386 8.34 -5.49 -13.46
CA LEU A 386 7.60 -5.49 -12.20
C LEU A 386 6.16 -5.93 -12.42
N PHE A 387 5.74 -6.96 -11.67
CA PHE A 387 4.40 -7.52 -11.74
C PHE A 387 3.58 -7.23 -10.49
N MET A 388 2.28 -7.00 -10.67
CA MET A 388 1.28 -7.08 -9.62
C MET A 388 0.50 -8.38 -9.80
N LEU A 389 0.53 -9.20 -8.76
CA LEU A 389 0.01 -10.57 -8.77
C LEU A 389 -0.92 -10.79 -7.57
N GLU A 390 -1.35 -12.02 -7.39
CA GLU A 390 -2.15 -12.49 -6.24
C GLU A 390 -1.52 -13.77 -5.68
N SER A 391 -1.06 -13.72 -4.41
CA SER A 391 -0.47 -14.90 -3.73
C SER A 391 -1.50 -15.76 -3.01
N GLY A 392 -2.78 -15.40 -3.05
CA GLY A 392 -3.89 -16.15 -2.47
C GLY A 392 -5.17 -15.88 -3.26
N ASN A 393 -6.12 -15.20 -2.62
CA ASN A 393 -7.35 -14.72 -3.27
C ASN A 393 -8.00 -13.55 -2.53
N HIS A 394 -7.51 -13.23 -1.31
CA HIS A 394 -8.19 -12.35 -0.38
C HIS A 394 -8.23 -10.91 -0.89
N GLY A 395 -7.11 -10.42 -1.43
CA GLY A 395 -7.03 -9.09 -2.01
C GLY A 395 -7.85 -8.95 -3.30
N THR A 396 -7.86 -9.96 -4.17
CA THR A 396 -8.76 -10.02 -5.34
C THR A 396 -10.23 -9.98 -4.93
N LEU A 397 -10.63 -10.70 -3.87
CA LEU A 397 -11.98 -10.64 -3.32
C LEU A 397 -12.32 -9.25 -2.74
N CYS A 398 -11.37 -8.61 -2.06
CA CYS A 398 -11.53 -7.25 -1.54
C CYS A 398 -11.68 -6.22 -2.67
N ALA A 399 -10.83 -6.29 -3.70
CA ALA A 399 -10.93 -5.45 -4.89
C ALA A 399 -12.26 -5.66 -5.63
N SER A 400 -12.71 -6.91 -5.76
CA SER A 400 -14.00 -7.24 -6.38
C SER A 400 -15.18 -6.61 -5.63
N ALA A 401 -15.14 -6.58 -4.29
CA ALA A 401 -16.17 -5.90 -3.51
C ALA A 401 -16.24 -4.38 -3.76
N ILE A 402 -15.15 -3.78 -4.24
CA ILE A 402 -15.06 -2.35 -4.58
C ILE A 402 -15.50 -2.12 -6.02
N SER A 403 -14.83 -2.74 -7.01
CA SER A 403 -14.89 -2.33 -8.42
C SER A 403 -15.24 -3.44 -9.40
N ALA A 404 -15.70 -4.63 -8.95
CA ALA A 404 -16.11 -5.68 -9.89
C ALA A 404 -17.15 -5.16 -10.89
N GLN A 405 -16.96 -5.51 -12.16
CA GLN A 405 -17.76 -5.01 -13.28
C GLN A 405 -18.96 -5.91 -13.63
N GLY A 406 -19.08 -7.09 -12.99
CA GLY A 406 -20.16 -8.04 -13.26
C GLY A 406 -20.07 -8.67 -14.64
N VAL A 407 -18.87 -8.89 -15.14
CA VAL A 407 -18.56 -9.57 -16.40
C VAL A 407 -18.85 -11.06 -16.28
N VAL A 408 -18.53 -11.68 -15.14
CA VAL A 408 -18.76 -13.11 -14.91
C VAL A 408 -20.08 -13.36 -14.17
N SER A 409 -20.50 -14.63 -14.15
CA SER A 409 -21.67 -15.08 -13.37
C SER A 409 -22.98 -14.33 -13.66
N ASP A 410 -23.20 -13.91 -14.91
CA ASP A 410 -24.38 -13.14 -15.35
C ASP A 410 -24.57 -11.80 -14.61
N GLY A 411 -23.47 -11.15 -14.17
CA GLY A 411 -23.52 -9.87 -13.47
C GLY A 411 -24.07 -9.95 -12.04
N LYS A 412 -24.05 -11.13 -11.43
CA LYS A 412 -24.51 -11.34 -10.04
C LYS A 412 -23.67 -10.57 -9.01
N VAL A 413 -22.41 -10.30 -9.31
CA VAL A 413 -21.48 -9.58 -8.42
C VAL A 413 -21.08 -8.29 -9.10
N LEU A 414 -21.44 -7.17 -8.49
CA LEU A 414 -21.00 -5.83 -8.88
C LEU A 414 -20.38 -5.16 -7.66
N GLY A 415 -19.25 -4.48 -7.86
CA GLY A 415 -18.58 -3.74 -6.81
C GLY A 415 -19.43 -2.59 -6.30
N MET A 416 -19.19 -2.13 -5.06
CA MET A 416 -19.92 -1.00 -4.46
C MET A 416 -19.68 0.33 -5.20
N ALA A 417 -18.54 0.45 -5.89
CA ALA A 417 -18.10 1.59 -6.67
C ALA A 417 -17.50 1.07 -8.00
N PRO A 418 -18.34 0.58 -8.93
CA PRO A 418 -17.87 -0.14 -10.13
C PRO A 418 -17.06 0.73 -11.11
N ASN A 419 -17.09 2.05 -10.97
CA ASN A 419 -16.28 2.97 -11.77
C ASN A 419 -15.02 3.47 -11.03
N ALA A 420 -14.80 3.04 -9.79
CA ALA A 420 -13.55 3.32 -9.10
C ALA A 420 -12.41 2.50 -9.71
N THR A 421 -11.21 3.05 -9.65
CA THR A 421 -10.00 2.33 -10.02
C THR A 421 -9.25 1.84 -8.79
N ILE A 422 -8.49 0.77 -8.93
CA ILE A 422 -7.80 0.08 -7.84
C ILE A 422 -6.29 0.27 -7.96
N SER A 423 -5.69 0.74 -6.88
CA SER A 423 -4.24 0.66 -6.66
C SER A 423 -3.98 -0.54 -5.76
N ALA A 424 -3.17 -1.49 -6.17
CA ALA A 424 -2.87 -2.66 -5.36
C ALA A 424 -1.56 -2.46 -4.59
N ILE A 425 -1.62 -2.77 -3.30
CA ILE A 425 -0.45 -2.97 -2.46
C ILE A 425 -0.41 -4.45 -2.11
N GLY A 426 0.36 -5.18 -2.90
CA GLY A 426 0.38 -6.64 -2.86
C GLY A 426 1.44 -7.20 -1.92
N ASN A 427 1.43 -8.53 -1.79
CA ASN A 427 2.42 -9.28 -1.00
C ASN A 427 2.52 -8.80 0.46
N HIS A 428 1.43 -8.24 1.00
CA HIS A 428 1.48 -7.42 2.21
C HIS A 428 1.92 -8.17 3.47
N TYR A 429 1.76 -9.50 3.46
CA TYR A 429 2.07 -10.38 4.58
C TYR A 429 3.44 -11.06 4.46
N SER A 430 4.15 -10.90 3.35
CA SER A 430 5.33 -11.72 3.01
C SER A 430 6.67 -11.03 3.24
N GLY A 431 6.68 -9.74 3.60
CA GLY A 431 7.89 -8.98 3.87
C GLY A 431 7.70 -7.47 3.72
N GLY A 432 8.81 -6.73 3.75
CA GLY A 432 8.80 -5.26 3.92
C GLY A 432 8.12 -4.83 5.23
N HIS A 433 7.58 -3.61 5.30
CA HIS A 433 6.86 -3.12 6.47
C HIS A 433 5.59 -2.35 6.08
N SER A 434 4.48 -2.55 6.81
CA SER A 434 3.18 -1.97 6.47
C SER A 434 3.15 -0.44 6.49
N LEU A 435 4.02 0.21 7.25
CA LEU A 435 4.08 1.68 7.26
C LEU A 435 4.56 2.27 5.92
N ASP A 436 5.38 1.53 5.15
CA ASP A 436 5.78 1.95 3.80
C ASP A 436 4.58 1.97 2.86
N ALA A 437 3.75 0.92 2.94
CA ALA A 437 2.49 0.84 2.20
C ALA A 437 1.55 1.99 2.55
N TRP A 438 1.44 2.33 3.84
CA TRP A 438 0.54 3.41 4.26
C TRP A 438 1.04 4.77 3.81
N ARG A 439 2.36 5.01 3.84
CA ARG A 439 2.98 6.21 3.28
C ARG A 439 2.75 6.31 1.79
N PHE A 440 2.98 5.24 1.03
CA PHE A 440 2.69 5.21 -0.39
C PHE A 440 1.24 5.58 -0.70
N ILE A 441 0.28 5.07 0.08
CA ILE A 441 -1.14 5.42 -0.06
C ILE A 441 -1.41 6.90 0.24
N ALA A 442 -0.64 7.52 1.12
CA ALA A 442 -0.77 8.94 1.44
C ALA A 442 0.03 9.85 0.49
N GLU A 443 1.05 9.35 -0.18
CA GLU A 443 2.09 10.17 -0.83
C GLU A 443 2.28 9.88 -2.32
N GLY A 444 1.66 8.83 -2.88
CA GLY A 444 1.91 8.47 -4.27
C GLY A 444 3.35 8.02 -4.52
N TYR A 445 3.81 8.15 -5.77
CA TYR A 445 5.16 7.69 -6.15
C TYR A 445 6.26 8.68 -5.85
N ASP A 446 5.95 9.97 -5.79
CA ASP A 446 6.94 11.01 -5.55
C ASP A 446 7.23 11.26 -4.06
N GLY A 447 6.44 10.66 -3.15
CA GLY A 447 6.66 10.83 -1.71
C GLY A 447 6.09 12.14 -1.17
N HIS A 448 5.18 12.78 -1.90
CA HIS A 448 4.65 14.10 -1.59
C HIS A 448 3.12 14.11 -1.50
N ILE A 449 2.59 14.92 -0.59
CA ILE A 449 1.15 15.00 -0.35
C ILE A 449 0.47 16.12 -1.16
N ASP A 450 1.26 17.02 -1.73
CA ASP A 450 0.80 18.20 -2.48
C ASP A 450 0.63 17.93 -3.98
N THR A 451 1.09 16.78 -4.45
CA THR A 451 0.83 16.26 -5.80
C THR A 451 -0.42 15.38 -5.81
N PRO A 452 -1.20 15.38 -6.92
CA PRO A 452 -2.42 14.60 -7.04
C PRO A 452 -2.17 13.21 -7.66
N ASP A 453 -1.19 12.47 -7.14
CA ASP A 453 -0.80 11.14 -7.65
C ASP A 453 -1.03 10.00 -6.64
N GLN A 454 -1.60 10.30 -5.47
CA GLN A 454 -1.90 9.35 -4.41
C GLN A 454 -3.32 8.75 -4.52
N PRO A 455 -3.55 7.56 -3.95
CA PRO A 455 -4.90 7.03 -3.73
C PRO A 455 -5.77 7.93 -2.85
N HIS A 456 -7.08 7.92 -3.11
CA HIS A 456 -8.06 8.68 -2.33
C HIS A 456 -8.49 7.93 -1.06
N ILE A 457 -8.55 6.59 -1.14
CA ILE A 457 -9.00 5.73 -0.05
C ILE A 457 -8.05 4.55 0.11
N GLY A 458 -7.53 4.30 1.31
CA GLY A 458 -6.91 3.02 1.66
C GLY A 458 -7.94 2.04 2.23
N SER A 459 -7.99 0.82 1.71
CA SER A 459 -8.89 -0.26 2.16
C SER A 459 -8.07 -1.38 2.79
N PHE A 460 -8.21 -1.57 4.10
CA PHE A 460 -7.42 -2.51 4.90
C PHE A 460 -8.30 -3.62 5.47
N SER A 461 -8.14 -4.83 4.94
CA SER A 461 -8.86 -6.04 5.37
C SER A 461 -7.95 -6.99 6.17
N PHE A 462 -7.11 -6.41 7.03
CA PHE A 462 -6.19 -7.12 7.92
C PHE A 462 -6.17 -6.47 9.30
N GLY A 463 -5.50 -7.11 10.25
CA GLY A 463 -5.16 -6.46 11.52
C GLY A 463 -4.10 -7.20 12.34
N TYR A 464 -3.75 -6.60 13.47
CA TYR A 464 -2.80 -7.14 14.45
C TYR A 464 -3.57 -7.68 15.65
N SER A 465 -3.94 -8.96 15.58
CA SER A 465 -4.82 -9.61 16.56
C SER A 465 -4.20 -9.71 17.96
N SER A 466 -2.87 -9.72 18.05
CA SER A 466 -2.11 -9.78 19.30
C SER A 466 -1.98 -8.44 20.02
N VAL A 467 -2.46 -7.33 19.45
CA VAL A 467 -2.42 -6.02 20.08
C VAL A 467 -3.68 -5.85 20.92
N ASP A 468 -3.51 -5.61 22.22
CA ASP A 468 -4.62 -5.51 23.18
C ASP A 468 -5.04 -4.06 23.41
N GLU A 469 -4.09 -3.14 23.38
CA GLU A 469 -4.25 -1.69 23.50
C GLU A 469 -4.67 -1.02 22.17
N ALA A 470 -5.41 -1.74 21.34
CA ALA A 470 -5.84 -1.28 20.01
C ALA A 470 -6.52 0.10 20.08
N GLY A 471 -6.01 1.05 19.30
CA GLY A 471 -6.43 2.45 19.27
C GLY A 471 -5.46 3.39 19.99
N ALA A 472 -4.71 2.88 20.98
CA ALA A 472 -3.61 3.56 21.65
C ALA A 472 -2.23 3.05 21.20
N ASP A 473 -2.20 1.96 20.43
CA ASP A 473 -0.98 1.35 19.90
C ASP A 473 -0.34 2.20 18.78
N HIS A 474 0.92 1.90 18.49
CA HIS A 474 1.74 2.61 17.52
C HIS A 474 1.15 2.59 16.10
N TYR A 475 0.56 1.48 15.65
CA TYR A 475 -0.05 1.38 14.33
C TYR A 475 -1.31 2.26 14.26
N SER A 476 -2.17 2.17 15.27
CA SER A 476 -3.39 2.99 15.33
C SER A 476 -3.09 4.48 15.38
N LEU A 477 -2.12 4.90 16.22
CA LEU A 477 -1.73 6.31 16.35
C LEU A 477 -1.01 6.84 15.12
N TYR A 478 -0.19 6.02 14.46
CA TYR A 478 0.46 6.43 13.23
C TYR A 478 -0.55 6.61 12.09
N LEU A 479 -1.48 5.67 11.91
CA LEU A 479 -2.56 5.80 10.91
C LEU A 479 -3.49 6.98 11.22
N ASP A 480 -3.74 7.24 12.50
CA ASP A 480 -4.52 8.38 12.98
C ASP A 480 -3.84 9.71 12.63
N TRP A 481 -2.53 9.80 12.87
CA TRP A 481 -1.71 10.93 12.47
C TRP A 481 -1.71 11.12 10.95
N LEU A 482 -1.53 10.02 10.22
CA LEU A 482 -1.49 10.00 8.76
C LEU A 482 -2.77 10.59 8.16
N THR A 483 -3.92 10.17 8.71
CA THR A 483 -5.25 10.57 8.21
C THR A 483 -5.66 11.97 8.64
N ARG A 484 -5.39 12.37 9.90
CA ARG A 484 -5.91 13.64 10.44
C ARG A 484 -4.98 14.82 10.29
N PHE A 485 -3.67 14.59 10.16
CA PHE A 485 -2.67 15.64 10.20
C PHE A 485 -1.69 15.62 9.03
N TYR A 486 -1.32 14.44 8.53
CA TYR A 486 -0.33 14.34 7.45
C TYR A 486 -0.96 14.57 6.08
N ASN A 487 -1.90 13.73 5.65
CA ASN A 487 -2.64 13.91 4.42
C ASN A 487 -4.16 13.86 4.67
N ASN A 488 -4.81 15.01 4.56
CA ASN A 488 -6.25 15.16 4.77
C ASN A 488 -7.11 14.88 3.51
N ASN A 489 -6.47 14.55 2.38
CA ASN A 489 -7.13 14.17 1.12
C ASN A 489 -7.30 12.65 0.99
N THR A 490 -6.60 11.86 1.81
CA THR A 490 -6.68 10.39 1.82
C THR A 490 -7.39 9.91 3.08
N SER A 491 -8.38 9.03 2.91
CA SER A 491 -9.10 8.40 4.02
C SER A 491 -8.85 6.90 4.06
N TYR A 492 -9.11 6.26 5.20
CA TYR A 492 -8.88 4.82 5.34
C TYR A 492 -10.13 4.11 5.84
N ALA A 493 -10.52 3.02 5.18
CA ALA A 493 -11.55 2.09 5.60
C ALA A 493 -10.88 0.81 6.09
N VAL A 494 -11.08 0.48 7.36
CA VAL A 494 -10.30 -0.56 8.04
C VAL A 494 -11.22 -1.52 8.76
N ALA A 495 -11.06 -2.81 8.49
CA ALA A 495 -11.82 -3.85 9.16
C ALA A 495 -11.46 -3.92 10.67
N ILE A 496 -12.46 -4.08 11.53
CA ILE A 496 -12.25 -4.19 12.99
C ILE A 496 -11.89 -5.59 13.46
N GLY A 497 -12.11 -6.59 12.59
CA GLY A 497 -11.69 -7.98 12.74
C GLY A 497 -12.76 -9.00 13.11
N ASN A 498 -12.31 -10.27 13.17
CA ASN A 498 -13.18 -11.45 13.18
C ASN A 498 -13.04 -12.29 14.49
N GLY A 499 -12.62 -11.66 15.59
CA GLY A 499 -12.38 -12.29 16.89
C GLY A 499 -13.64 -12.58 17.72
N GLY A 500 -14.80 -12.08 17.30
CA GLY A 500 -16.10 -12.43 17.86
C GLY A 500 -16.74 -11.38 18.76
N HIS A 501 -17.90 -11.76 19.30
CA HIS A 501 -18.90 -10.88 19.91
C HIS A 501 -18.62 -10.38 21.33
N GLY A 502 -17.38 -10.52 21.81
CA GLY A 502 -16.97 -9.87 23.06
C GLY A 502 -17.03 -8.34 22.92
N PHE A 503 -17.30 -7.65 24.03
CA PHE A 503 -17.02 -6.21 24.10
C PHE A 503 -15.51 -5.99 24.11
N GLY A 504 -15.02 -4.95 23.44
CA GLY A 504 -13.59 -4.65 23.47
C GLY A 504 -12.74 -5.49 22.52
N THR A 505 -13.34 -6.06 21.46
CA THR A 505 -12.63 -6.97 20.57
C THR A 505 -12.03 -6.30 19.34
N THR A 506 -12.29 -5.00 19.10
CA THR A 506 -11.67 -4.23 18.01
C THR A 506 -10.15 -4.37 18.01
N LYS A 507 -9.55 -4.56 16.83
CA LYS A 507 -8.10 -4.72 16.66
C LYS A 507 -7.44 -3.60 15.86
N SER A 508 -6.14 -3.46 16.04
CA SER A 508 -5.31 -2.51 15.30
C SER A 508 -5.15 -2.95 13.84
N PRO A 509 -5.13 -2.04 12.85
CA PRO A 509 -5.29 -0.59 12.99
C PRO A 509 -6.75 -0.12 12.92
N GLY A 510 -7.73 -1.04 12.87
CA GLY A 510 -9.15 -0.72 12.78
C GLY A 510 -9.72 0.07 13.97
N ALA A 511 -9.00 0.09 15.09
CA ALA A 511 -9.30 0.91 16.26
C ALA A 511 -8.78 2.37 16.17
N SER A 512 -8.11 2.75 15.08
CA SER A 512 -7.56 4.09 14.89
C SER A 512 -8.66 5.17 14.90
N ASN A 513 -8.38 6.34 15.48
CA ASN A 513 -9.38 7.40 15.61
C ASN A 513 -9.73 8.09 14.28
N GLY A 514 -8.77 8.13 13.35
CA GLY A 514 -8.88 8.85 12.07
C GLY A 514 -9.58 8.07 10.97
N VAL A 515 -9.90 6.79 11.18
CA VAL A 515 -10.35 5.89 10.11
C VAL A 515 -11.85 5.59 10.17
N PHE A 516 -12.38 5.11 9.04
CA PHE A 516 -13.66 4.42 8.99
C PHE A 516 -13.47 2.97 9.43
N SER A 517 -13.73 2.69 10.70
CA SER A 517 -13.78 1.33 11.21
C SER A 517 -14.98 0.59 10.60
N VAL A 518 -14.79 -0.65 10.13
CA VAL A 518 -15.83 -1.42 9.42
C VAL A 518 -16.05 -2.79 10.07
N GLY A 519 -17.28 -3.04 10.53
CA GLY A 519 -17.76 -4.33 11.02
C GLY A 519 -18.58 -5.10 9.97
N ALA A 520 -18.89 -6.37 10.24
CA ALA A 520 -19.55 -7.26 9.28
C ALA A 520 -21.00 -7.59 9.63
N PHE A 521 -21.86 -7.59 8.62
CA PHE A 521 -23.29 -7.91 8.73
C PHE A 521 -23.69 -8.98 7.70
N SER A 522 -24.69 -9.78 8.04
CA SER A 522 -25.17 -10.88 7.21
C SER A 522 -25.98 -10.39 6.01
N SER A 523 -25.56 -10.78 4.81
CA SER A 523 -26.29 -10.60 3.56
C SER A 523 -27.18 -11.80 3.18
N ARG A 524 -27.25 -12.85 4.03
CA ARG A 524 -28.04 -14.06 3.76
C ARG A 524 -29.53 -13.76 3.62
N SER A 525 -30.21 -14.46 2.71
CA SER A 525 -31.66 -14.36 2.49
C SER A 525 -32.49 -15.05 3.58
N SER A 526 -31.89 -15.94 4.37
CA SER A 526 -32.48 -16.47 5.60
C SER A 526 -32.74 -15.31 6.56
N GLY A 527 -33.78 -15.37 7.42
CA GLY A 527 -34.24 -14.25 8.28
C GLY A 527 -33.23 -13.59 9.24
N THR A 528 -31.94 -13.85 9.08
CA THR A 528 -30.77 -13.18 9.66
C THR A 528 -30.23 -12.03 8.79
N TRP A 529 -30.93 -11.66 7.72
CA TRP A 529 -30.59 -10.51 6.87
C TRP A 529 -30.42 -9.22 7.67
N GLY A 530 -29.33 -8.49 7.45
CA GLY A 530 -29.02 -7.22 8.13
C GLY A 530 -28.63 -7.38 9.61
N GLN A 531 -28.47 -8.61 10.11
CA GLN A 531 -27.97 -8.86 11.47
C GLN A 531 -26.45 -8.84 11.49
N ILE A 532 -25.87 -8.36 12.60
CA ILE A 532 -24.41 -8.40 12.81
C ILE A 532 -23.90 -9.84 12.71
N ALA A 533 -22.77 -10.04 12.03
CA ALA A 533 -22.14 -11.33 11.95
C ALA A 533 -21.64 -11.76 13.35
N PRO A 534 -21.84 -13.03 13.76
CA PRO A 534 -21.49 -13.47 15.11
C PRO A 534 -19.98 -13.39 15.41
N TRP A 535 -19.16 -13.47 14.37
CA TRP A 535 -17.70 -13.36 14.43
C TRP A 535 -17.18 -11.92 14.31
N SER A 536 -18.00 -10.95 13.89
CA SER A 536 -17.56 -9.55 13.83
C SER A 536 -17.13 -9.10 15.22
N ASN A 537 -15.96 -8.45 15.29
CA ASN A 537 -15.54 -7.73 16.48
C ASN A 537 -16.55 -6.64 16.83
N ARG A 538 -16.49 -6.15 18.07
CA ARG A 538 -17.37 -5.10 18.60
C ARG A 538 -16.57 -4.14 19.46
N GLY A 539 -16.91 -2.86 19.35
CA GLY A 539 -16.41 -1.84 20.26
C GLY A 539 -16.89 -2.00 21.72
N PRO A 540 -16.53 -1.05 22.60
CA PRO A 540 -15.60 0.06 22.33
C PRO A 540 -14.15 -0.44 22.18
N ASN A 541 -13.24 0.35 21.64
CA ASN A 541 -11.81 0.01 21.66
C ASN A 541 -11.17 0.25 23.04
N ALA A 542 -9.84 0.05 23.15
CA ALA A 542 -9.11 0.19 24.40
C ALA A 542 -9.15 1.61 25.00
N LEU A 543 -9.42 2.63 24.18
CA LEU A 543 -9.61 4.02 24.60
C LEU A 543 -11.05 4.35 25.03
N GLY A 544 -11.97 3.38 24.96
CA GLY A 544 -13.38 3.60 25.25
C GLY A 544 -14.14 4.31 24.12
N ARG A 545 -13.53 4.48 22.93
CA ARG A 545 -14.21 5.02 21.75
C ARG A 545 -15.17 3.98 21.20
N MET A 546 -16.33 4.45 20.78
CA MET A 546 -17.29 3.64 20.03
C MET A 546 -16.70 3.30 18.66
N ASP A 547 -16.34 2.04 18.48
CA ASP A 547 -16.02 1.41 17.19
C ASP A 547 -17.14 0.39 16.88
N PRO A 548 -17.39 0.05 15.59
CA PRO A 548 -18.65 -0.53 15.12
C PRO A 548 -19.06 -1.89 15.71
#